data_AF-A0A0N7MBB9-F1
#
_entry.id   AF-A0A0N7MBB9-F1
#
_cell.length_a   1.000
_cell.length_b   1.000
_cell.length_c   1.000
_cell.angle_alpha   90.00
_cell.angle_beta   90.00
_cell.angle_gamma   90.00
#
_symmetry.space_group_name_H-M   'P 1'
#
loop_
_entity.id
_entity.type
_entity.pdbx_description
1 polymer ?
#
loop_
_entity_poly.entity_id
_entity_poly.type
_entity_poly.pdbx_seq_one_letter_code
_entity_poly.pdbx_strand_id
1 'polypeptide(L)' 'MANVAEMNGFQAVAAPREVTFFATLRAKFQQYRLYRQTVNELSSLPNRELADLGLNRSGIKGTAIEAVYGK' A
#
# COMPACT_ATOMS: atom_id res chain seq x y z
N MET A 1 0.92 -45.67 32.06
CA MET A 1 1.41 -44.34 32.47
C MET A 1 2.00 -43.72 31.21
N ALA A 2 1.36 -42.66 30.73
CA ALA A 2 1.58 -42.02 29.44
C ALA A 2 2.95 -41.34 29.35
N ASN A 3 3.50 -41.25 28.14
CA ASN A 3 4.10 -40.03 27.57
C ASN A 3 4.44 -40.30 26.08
N VAL A 4 3.40 -40.31 25.24
CA VAL A 4 3.50 -40.24 23.78
C VAL A 4 2.72 -39.01 23.34
N ALA A 5 3.28 -37.84 23.63
CA ALA A 5 2.90 -36.49 23.20
C ALA A 5 4.05 -35.64 23.77
N GLU A 6 4.75 -34.73 23.09
CA GLU A 6 4.43 -33.86 21.98
C GLU A 6 5.78 -33.45 21.37
N MET A 7 6.02 -33.68 20.08
CA MET A 7 7.02 -32.89 19.34
C MET A 7 6.49 -32.58 17.94
N ASN A 8 5.24 -32.11 17.88
CA ASN A 8 4.73 -31.38 16.73
C ASN A 8 5.23 -29.94 16.85
N GLY A 9 6.32 -29.64 16.16
CA GLY A 9 6.88 -28.31 16.13
C GLY A 9 7.68 -28.10 14.86
N PHE A 10 7.07 -28.34 13.69
CA PHE A 10 7.57 -27.74 12.45
C PHE A 10 7.32 -26.23 12.57
N GLN A 11 8.17 -25.54 13.32
CA GLN A 11 8.24 -24.09 13.27
C GLN A 11 8.62 -23.77 11.84
N ALA A 12 7.64 -23.30 11.06
CA ALA A 12 7.90 -22.68 9.78
C ALA A 12 8.91 -21.56 10.05
N VAL A 13 10.17 -21.80 9.73
CA VAL A 13 11.20 -20.77 9.73
C VAL A 13 10.72 -19.77 8.69
N ALA A 14 10.10 -18.70 9.16
CA ALA A 14 9.78 -17.55 8.32
C ALA A 14 11.10 -17.10 7.71
N ALA A 15 11.29 -17.42 6.42
CA ALA A 15 12.51 -17.09 5.72
C ALA A 15 12.80 -15.59 5.92
N PRO A 16 14.04 -15.21 6.26
CA PRO A 16 14.39 -13.81 6.43
C PRO A 16 14.03 -13.08 5.13
N ARG A 17 13.23 -12.01 5.24
CA ARG A 17 12.94 -11.12 4.12
C ARG A 17 14.22 -10.35 3.80
N GLU A 18 15.12 -10.95 3.03
CA GLU A 18 16.17 -10.19 2.37
C GLU A 18 15.49 -9.27 1.35
N VAL A 19 15.13 -8.06 1.80
CA VAL A 19 14.55 -7.05 0.94
C VAL A 19 15.67 -6.55 0.04
N THR A 20 15.85 -7.21 -1.10
CA THR A 20 16.85 -6.80 -2.08
C THR A 20 16.59 -5.35 -2.47
N PHE A 21 17.66 -4.59 -2.70
CA PHE A 21 17.56 -3.19 -3.14
C PHE A 21 16.59 -3.06 -4.34
N PHE A 22 16.66 -3.97 -5.30
CA PHE A 22 15.72 -4.04 -6.43
C PHE A 22 14.26 -4.25 -6.01
N ALA A 23 13.98 -5.10 -5.01
CA ALA A 23 12.63 -5.27 -4.48
C ALA A 23 12.11 -3.96 -3.85
N THR A 24 12.96 -3.23 -3.10
CA THR A 24 12.56 -1.92 -2.55
C THR A 24 12.27 -0.89 -3.63
N LEU A 25 13.10 -0.82 -4.67
CA LEU A 25 12.91 0.09 -5.79
C LEU A 25 11.62 -0.23 -6.55
N ARG A 26 11.36 -1.52 -6.79
CA ARG A 26 10.13 -1.96 -7.45
C ARG A 26 8.89 -1.57 -6.64
N ALA A 27 8.92 -1.76 -5.32
CA ALA A 27 7.82 -1.36 -4.45
C ALA A 27 7.58 0.16 -4.50
N LYS A 28 8.64 0.97 -4.40
CA LYS A 28 8.55 2.44 -4.51
C LYS A 28 8.02 2.88 -5.88
N PHE A 29 8.44 2.24 -6.96
CA PHE A 29 7.95 2.55 -8.30
C PHE A 29 6.46 2.23 -8.45
N GLN A 30 5.99 1.10 -7.92
CA GLN A 30 4.57 0.75 -7.95
C GLN A 30 3.73 1.75 -7.16
N GLN A 31 4.18 2.16 -5.97
CA GLN A 31 3.52 3.22 -5.20
C GLN A 31 3.50 4.54 -5.97
N TYR A 32 4.62 4.95 -6.57
CA TYR A 32 4.67 6.17 -7.36
C TYR A 32 3.73 6.13 -8.57
N ARG A 33 3.64 4.98 -9.26
CA ARG A 33 2.72 4.79 -10.37
C ARG A 33 1.27 4.88 -9.91
N LEU A 34 0.92 4.26 -8.79
CA LEU A 34 -0.42 4.33 -8.20
C LEU A 34 -0.76 5.78 -7.84
N TYR A 35 0.15 6.51 -7.18
CA TYR A 35 -0.03 7.93 -6.86
C TYR A 35 -0.33 8.76 -8.10
N ARG A 36 0.45 8.59 -9.17
CA ARG A 36 0.24 9.29 -10.45
C ARG A 36 -1.12 8.97 -11.05
N GLN A 37 -1.51 7.71 -11.01
CA GLN A 37 -2.82 7.26 -11.48
C GLN A 37 -3.95 7.92 -10.67
N THR A 38 -3.89 7.87 -9.34
CA THR A 38 -4.89 8.49 -8.45
C THR A 38 -5.00 9.99 -8.68
N VAL A 39 -3.88 10.71 -8.83
CA VAL A 39 -3.90 12.14 -9.15
C VAL A 39 -4.59 12.39 -10.49
N ASN A 40 -4.30 11.59 -11.52
CA ASN A 40 -4.90 11.76 -12.85
C ASN A 40 -6.40 11.48 -12.82
N GLU A 41 -6.83 10.40 -12.14
CA GLU A 41 -8.24 10.05 -11.98
C GLU A 41 -8.99 11.17 -11.25
N LEU A 42 -8.53 11.60 -10.07
CA LEU A 42 -9.14 12.70 -9.33
C LEU A 42 -9.12 14.03 -10.11
N SER A 43 -8.06 14.29 -10.87
CA SER A 43 -7.97 15.49 -11.72
C SER A 43 -8.91 15.42 -12.92
N SER A 44 -9.28 14.23 -13.38
CA SER A 44 -10.23 14.04 -14.48
C SER A 44 -11.69 14.23 -14.05
N LEU A 45 -11.99 14.04 -12.75
CA LEU A 45 -13.33 14.25 -12.21
C LEU A 45 -13.75 15.72 -12.34
N PRO A 46 -15.04 16.05 -12.54
CA PRO A 46 -15.55 17.41 -12.53
C PRO A 46 -15.57 18.00 -11.11
N ASN A 47 -15.69 19.34 -11.01
CA ASN A 47 -15.68 20.03 -9.71
C ASN A 47 -16.84 19.59 -8.79
N ARG A 48 -17.98 19.19 -9.36
CA ARG A 48 -19.13 18.69 -8.58
C ARG A 48 -18.79 17.38 -7.89
N GLU A 49 -18.29 16.39 -8.63
CA GLU A 49 -17.92 15.09 -8.05
C GLU A 49 -16.82 15.23 -7.00
N LEU A 50 -15.85 16.13 -7.23
CA LEU A 50 -14.87 16.44 -6.19
C LEU A 50 -15.52 17.08 -4.96
N ALA A 51 -16.46 18.00 -5.14
CA ALA A 51 -17.17 18.61 -4.02
C ALA A 51 -18.06 17.61 -3.26
N ASP A 52 -18.66 16.64 -3.96
CA ASP A 52 -19.44 15.55 -3.36
C ASP A 52 -18.56 14.65 -2.47
N LEU A 53 -17.28 14.51 -2.83
CA LEU A 53 -16.25 13.86 -2.01
C LEU A 53 -15.66 14.78 -0.91
N GLY A 54 -16.08 16.04 -0.82
CA GLY A 54 -15.52 17.02 0.10
C GLY A 54 -14.12 17.53 -0.28
N LEU A 55 -13.72 17.38 -1.54
CA LEU A 55 -12.38 17.72 -2.05
C LEU A 55 -12.38 18.96 -2.94
N ASN A 56 -11.30 19.72 -2.84
CA ASN A 56 -10.97 20.78 -3.79
C ASN A 56 -9.80 20.36 -4.70
N ARG A 57 -9.62 21.05 -5.83
CA ARG A 57 -8.53 20.73 -6.79
C ARG A 57 -7.13 20.77 -6.16
N SER A 58 -6.89 21.69 -5.23
CA SER A 58 -5.62 21.78 -4.50
C SER A 58 -5.38 20.58 -3.56
N GLY A 59 -6.44 19.95 -3.07
CA GLY A 59 -6.41 18.82 -2.13
C GLY A 59 -6.13 17.47 -2.81
N ILE A 60 -6.34 17.36 -4.12
CA ILE A 60 -6.11 16.12 -4.90
C ILE A 60 -4.76 15.48 -4.59
N LYS A 61 -3.68 16.29 -4.57
CA LYS A 61 -2.33 15.77 -4.30
C LYS A 61 -2.19 15.26 -2.87
N GLY A 62 -2.78 15.95 -1.90
CA GLY A 62 -2.77 15.53 -0.49
C GLY A 62 -3.49 14.21 -0.30
N THR A 63 -4.72 14.11 -0.80
CA THR A 63 -5.53 12.88 -0.72
C THR A 63 -4.89 11.72 -1.49
N ALA A 64 -4.31 11.96 -2.66
CA ALA A 64 -3.60 10.91 -3.39
C ALA A 64 -2.35 10.41 -2.65
N ILE A 65 -1.66 11.28 -1.89
CA ILE A 65 -0.55 10.88 -1.03
C ILE A 65 -1.06 10.02 0.13
N GLU A 66 -2.12 10.45 0.81
CA GLU A 66 -2.74 9.71 1.92
C GLU A 66 -3.22 8.33 1.46
N ALA A 67 -3.94 8.25 0.34
CA ALA A 67 -4.46 7.00 -0.20
C ALA A 67 -3.38 5.96 -0.56
N VAL A 68 -2.19 6.41 -1.00
CA VAL A 68 -1.13 5.53 -1.48
C VAL A 68 -0.07 5.23 -0.42
N TYR A 69 0.25 6.21 0.41
CA TYR A 69 1.32 6.12 1.40
C TYR A 69 0.81 6.01 2.85
N GLY A 70 -0.49 6.19 3.09
CA GLY A 70 -1.12 6.06 4.41
C GLY A 70 -0.60 7.08 5.43
N LYS A 71 -0.33 8.31 4.98
CA LYS A 71 0.16 9.39 5.86
C LYS A 71 -0.94 10.02 6.69
#